data_AF-A0A9Q8LAM1-F1
#
_entry.id   AF-A0A9Q8LAM1-F1
#
_cell.length_a   1.000
_cell.length_b   1.000
_cell.length_c   1.000
_cell.angle_alpha   90.00
_cell.angle_beta   90.00
_cell.angle_gamma   90.00
#
_symmetry.space_group_name_H-M   'P 1'
#
loop_
_entity.id
_entity.type
_entity.pdbx_description
1 polymer ?
#
loop_
_entity_poly.entity_id
_entity_poly.type
_entity_poly.pdbx_seq_one_letter_code
_entity_poly.pdbx_strand_id
1 'polypeptide(L)'
;MAEEDKKVDTTTETKQDDKPVTEKASEAASSVKENVFSMFGGGPKKEAKQESTEDNDRSGSAKAQKDKEAAEKGDDEEKADEEEADVHFEPVVHLTQTVETNTAEEQEEQAFKMRAKLFKFDRESREWKERGTGDVRLLKHKENGKTRLVMRRDKTLKVCANHYVVPDMKLSPNVGSDRSWVWNAAADVSEGEPEACTLAIRFANAENANLFKEAFIKAQQENEALFKKE
;
A
#
# COMPACT_ATOMS: atom_id res chain seq x y z
N MET A 1 -80.91 -19.12 47.48
CA MET A 1 -81.01 -18.37 46.21
C MET A 1 -79.84 -18.88 45.38
N ALA A 2 -79.98 -19.96 44.59
CA ALA A 2 -80.94 -20.17 43.47
C ALA A 2 -80.59 -19.20 42.32
N GLU A 3 -79.93 -19.66 41.24
CA GLU A 3 -80.48 -20.34 40.02
C GLU A 3 -81.02 -19.30 39.00
N GLU A 4 -80.83 -19.40 37.66
CA GLU A 4 -80.01 -20.31 36.80
C GLU A 4 -78.98 -19.47 35.97
N ASP A 5 -78.55 -19.64 34.69
CA ASP A 5 -78.86 -20.50 33.52
C ASP A 5 -77.59 -20.70 32.64
N LYS A 6 -77.54 -21.84 31.94
CA LYS A 6 -76.85 -22.15 30.65
C LYS A 6 -75.33 -22.36 30.47
N LYS A 7 -75.08 -23.46 29.73
CA LYS A 7 -73.89 -23.95 28.99
C LYS A 7 -73.49 -23.03 27.81
N VAL A 8 -72.24 -22.97 27.29
CA VAL A 8 -71.21 -24.00 26.89
C VAL A 8 -71.45 -24.61 25.48
N ASP A 9 -70.35 -24.94 24.78
CA ASP A 9 -70.18 -25.52 23.41
C ASP A 9 -70.26 -24.54 22.19
N THR A 10 -69.54 -24.70 21.04
CA THR A 10 -68.25 -25.40 20.71
C THR A 10 -67.75 -25.09 19.26
N THR A 11 -66.42 -25.14 19.03
CA THR A 11 -65.60 -25.36 17.79
C THR A 11 -65.99 -24.87 16.38
N THR A 12 -65.01 -24.22 15.71
CA THR A 12 -64.51 -24.45 14.31
C THR A 12 -63.15 -23.69 14.15
N GLU A 13 -62.10 -24.14 13.45
CA GLU A 13 -61.75 -25.46 12.86
C GLU A 13 -60.21 -25.60 12.63
N THR A 14 -59.74 -26.54 11.77
CA THR A 14 -58.37 -27.13 11.75
C THR A 14 -57.85 -27.45 10.32
N LYS A 15 -56.57 -27.74 9.99
CA LYS A 15 -55.26 -27.99 10.69
C LYS A 15 -54.07 -27.62 9.75
N GLN A 16 -52.79 -27.52 10.16
CA GLN A 16 -51.67 -28.53 10.12
C GLN A 16 -51.68 -29.54 8.92
N ASP A 17 -50.56 -30.00 8.32
CA ASP A 17 -49.10 -29.67 8.40
C ASP A 17 -48.27 -30.33 7.25
N ASP A 18 -46.94 -30.11 7.27
CA ASP A 18 -45.85 -31.01 6.79
C ASP A 18 -45.28 -30.98 5.32
N LYS A 19 -44.13 -31.66 5.14
CA LYS A 19 -43.13 -31.59 4.01
C LYS A 19 -42.94 -33.00 3.34
N PRO A 20 -41.81 -33.43 2.69
CA PRO A 20 -40.56 -32.79 2.17
C PRO A 20 -40.04 -33.30 0.77
N VAL A 21 -38.78 -32.97 0.40
CA VAL A 21 -37.74 -33.77 -0.35
C VAL A 21 -37.01 -33.13 -1.57
N THR A 22 -35.69 -32.90 -1.36
CA THR A 22 -34.44 -32.75 -2.16
C THR A 22 -34.29 -32.67 -3.71
N GLU A 23 -33.20 -31.95 -4.10
CA GLU A 23 -32.11 -32.25 -5.10
C GLU A 23 -31.92 -31.38 -6.38
N LYS A 24 -30.68 -30.81 -6.51
CA LYS A 24 -29.92 -30.38 -7.72
C LYS A 24 -30.53 -29.32 -8.69
N ALA A 25 -29.75 -28.58 -9.51
CA ALA A 25 -28.38 -28.05 -9.41
C ALA A 25 -28.11 -27.00 -10.54
N SER A 26 -27.02 -26.23 -10.39
CA SER A 26 -26.24 -25.49 -11.42
C SER A 26 -26.84 -24.29 -12.18
N GLU A 27 -25.93 -23.33 -12.47
CA GLU A 27 -26.00 -22.21 -13.41
C GLU A 27 -27.01 -21.05 -13.13
N ALA A 28 -26.70 -19.78 -13.43
CA ALA A 28 -25.48 -19.20 -14.02
C ALA A 28 -24.96 -18.00 -13.19
N ALA A 29 -23.65 -17.97 -12.92
CA ALA A 29 -22.95 -16.81 -12.36
C ALA A 29 -22.04 -16.21 -13.43
N SER A 30 -22.46 -15.11 -14.07
CA SER A 30 -21.68 -14.40 -15.10
C SER A 30 -22.05 -12.91 -15.16
N SER A 31 -21.26 -12.11 -15.88
CA SER A 31 -21.52 -10.70 -16.21
C SER A 31 -21.44 -9.64 -15.08
N VAL A 32 -20.41 -9.69 -14.22
CA VAL A 32 -19.84 -8.47 -13.61
C VAL A 32 -18.29 -8.54 -13.52
N LYS A 33 -17.63 -8.90 -14.64
CA LYS A 33 -16.16 -8.91 -14.77
C LYS A 33 -15.69 -8.53 -16.18
N GLU A 34 -15.80 -7.25 -16.52
CA GLU A 34 -14.98 -6.61 -17.57
C GLU A 34 -15.06 -5.07 -17.44
N ASN A 35 -14.27 -4.35 -18.24
CA ASN A 35 -14.24 -2.88 -18.35
C ASN A 35 -13.75 -2.04 -17.14
N VAL A 36 -12.51 -2.25 -16.65
CA VAL A 36 -11.74 -1.14 -15.99
C VAL A 36 -10.23 -1.09 -16.28
N PHE A 37 -9.67 -1.87 -17.22
CA PHE A 37 -8.20 -2.00 -17.36
C PHE A 37 -7.62 -1.90 -18.78
N SER A 38 -8.24 -1.09 -19.66
CA SER A 38 -7.86 -0.96 -21.08
C SER A 38 -6.82 0.15 -21.40
N MET A 39 -6.05 0.63 -20.41
CA MET A 39 -5.13 1.77 -20.58
C MET A 39 -3.62 1.45 -20.45
N PHE A 40 -3.22 0.17 -20.43
CA PHE A 40 -1.80 -0.20 -20.34
C PHE A 40 -1.28 -0.95 -21.59
N GLY A 41 -0.96 -0.18 -22.63
CA GLY A 41 -0.14 -0.61 -23.78
C GLY A 41 -0.90 -1.33 -24.92
N GLY A 42 -0.83 -0.78 -26.14
CA GLY A 42 -1.48 -1.41 -27.31
C GLY A 42 -1.60 -0.55 -28.58
N GLY A 43 -0.54 0.13 -29.01
CA GLY A 43 -0.53 0.80 -30.33
C GLY A 43 -0.39 -0.20 -31.49
N PRO A 44 -1.06 -0.01 -32.64
CA PRO A 44 -1.04 -0.97 -33.75
C PRO A 44 0.28 -0.98 -34.52
N LYS A 45 0.67 -2.17 -35.02
CA LYS A 45 1.88 -2.38 -35.85
C LYS A 45 1.74 -1.78 -37.25
N LYS A 46 2.89 -1.47 -37.87
CA LYS A 46 3.08 -1.46 -39.31
C LYS A 46 4.37 -2.23 -39.67
N GLU A 47 4.48 -2.70 -40.91
CA GLU A 47 5.38 -3.80 -41.30
C GLU A 47 6.81 -3.37 -41.68
N ALA A 48 7.66 -4.37 -41.94
CA ALA A 48 9.10 -4.29 -41.73
C ALA A 48 9.97 -4.18 -43.00
N LYS A 49 11.25 -3.86 -42.79
CA LYS A 49 12.35 -4.19 -43.70
C LYS A 49 13.55 -4.64 -42.85
N GLN A 50 14.21 -5.74 -43.23
CA GLN A 50 15.41 -6.25 -42.56
C GLN A 50 16.68 -5.78 -43.27
N GLU A 51 17.75 -5.55 -42.51
CA GLU A 51 18.99 -6.34 -42.65
C GLU A 51 19.86 -6.24 -41.37
N SER A 52 20.91 -7.07 -41.31
CA SER A 52 21.80 -7.39 -40.17
C SER A 52 22.79 -6.26 -39.77
N THR A 53 23.59 -6.30 -38.69
CA THR A 53 24.17 -7.40 -37.86
C THR A 53 24.43 -6.98 -36.39
N GLU A 54 24.51 -7.98 -35.50
CA GLU A 54 25.29 -8.05 -34.23
C GLU A 54 24.96 -7.14 -33.03
N ASP A 55 24.86 -7.77 -31.85
CA ASP A 55 24.51 -7.16 -30.56
C ASP A 55 25.65 -6.39 -29.89
N ASN A 56 25.39 -5.14 -29.47
CA ASN A 56 26.16 -4.47 -28.42
C ASN A 56 25.31 -3.38 -27.74
N ASP A 57 24.35 -3.78 -26.91
CA ASP A 57 23.41 -2.86 -26.24
C ASP A 57 24.09 -2.11 -25.06
N ARG A 58 25.01 -1.21 -25.43
CA ARG A 58 25.71 -0.30 -24.51
C ARG A 58 24.90 0.98 -24.36
N SER A 59 24.40 1.18 -23.14
CA SER A 59 23.77 2.42 -22.64
C SER A 59 24.35 3.70 -23.28
N GLY A 60 23.45 4.56 -23.77
CA GLY A 60 23.72 5.62 -24.76
C GLY A 60 24.61 6.81 -24.36
N SER A 61 25.53 6.65 -23.41
CA SER A 61 26.42 7.71 -22.92
C SER A 61 27.53 8.09 -23.91
N ALA A 62 27.99 7.14 -24.74
CA ALA A 62 29.23 7.30 -25.52
C ALA A 62 29.10 8.21 -26.76
N LYS A 63 27.92 8.30 -27.39
CA LYS A 63 27.75 9.11 -28.62
C LYS A 63 27.71 10.61 -28.32
N ALA A 64 27.08 10.98 -27.20
CA ALA A 64 26.96 12.36 -26.73
C ALA A 64 28.29 13.04 -26.33
N GLN A 65 29.40 12.29 -26.24
CA GLN A 65 30.73 12.86 -26.01
C GLN A 65 31.42 13.25 -27.32
N LYS A 66 31.31 12.44 -28.38
CA LYS A 66 32.06 12.66 -29.63
C LYS A 66 31.52 13.83 -30.46
N ASP A 67 30.23 14.12 -30.35
CA ASP A 67 29.60 15.26 -31.03
C ASP A 67 29.91 16.61 -30.32
N LYS A 68 30.52 16.61 -29.12
CA LYS A 68 30.97 17.83 -28.42
C LYS A 68 32.36 18.32 -28.85
N GLU A 69 33.32 17.41 -29.05
CA GLU A 69 34.72 17.76 -29.37
C GLU A 69 34.89 18.40 -30.76
N ALA A 70 33.87 18.36 -31.62
CA ALA A 70 33.89 18.95 -32.95
C ALA A 70 33.42 20.42 -33.01
N ALA A 71 32.89 20.98 -31.91
CA ALA A 71 32.25 22.30 -31.89
C ALA A 71 33.13 23.44 -31.36
N GLU A 72 34.24 23.16 -30.67
CA GLU A 72 35.08 24.17 -29.99
C GLU A 72 36.00 25.00 -30.91
N LYS A 73 35.56 25.35 -32.13
CA LYS A 73 36.29 26.26 -33.03
C LYS A 73 35.38 27.21 -33.82
N GLY A 74 35.05 28.32 -33.17
CA GLY A 74 34.47 29.50 -33.80
C GLY A 74 32.99 29.71 -33.46
N ASP A 75 32.73 30.37 -32.34
CA ASP A 75 32.35 31.78 -32.44
C ASP A 75 32.91 32.57 -31.25
N ASP A 76 33.08 33.89 -31.44
CA ASP A 76 33.57 34.85 -30.43
C ASP A 76 32.49 35.94 -30.26
N GLU A 77 31.31 35.51 -29.79
CA GLU A 77 30.19 36.41 -29.45
C GLU A 77 29.97 36.45 -27.93
N GLU A 78 29.52 37.61 -27.45
CA GLU A 78 29.54 37.98 -26.04
C GLU A 78 28.68 37.04 -25.19
N LYS A 79 29.33 36.25 -24.33
CA LYS A 79 28.67 35.55 -23.23
C LYS A 79 28.16 36.60 -22.23
N ALA A 80 26.94 37.09 -22.45
CA ALA A 80 26.21 37.87 -21.47
C ALA A 80 26.15 37.07 -20.16
N ASP A 81 26.73 37.62 -19.09
CA ASP A 81 26.56 37.05 -17.77
C ASP A 81 25.13 37.37 -17.31
N GLU A 82 24.29 36.33 -17.29
CA GLU A 82 22.98 36.36 -16.64
C GLU A 82 23.20 36.52 -15.13
N GLU A 83 23.29 37.77 -14.67
CA GLU A 83 23.34 38.12 -13.25
C GLU A 83 22.05 37.64 -12.56
N GLU A 84 22.08 36.41 -11.99
CA GLU A 84 21.02 35.95 -11.10
C GLU A 84 20.87 36.94 -9.94
N ALA A 85 19.71 37.58 -9.85
CA ALA A 85 19.44 38.59 -8.84
C ALA A 85 19.41 37.96 -7.44
N ASP A 86 20.46 38.17 -6.64
CA ASP A 86 20.56 37.75 -5.24
C ASP A 86 19.60 38.57 -4.36
N VAL A 87 18.32 38.19 -4.37
CA VAL A 87 17.28 38.86 -3.59
C VAL A 87 17.38 38.42 -2.13
N HIS A 88 18.06 39.22 -1.32
CA HIS A 88 18.12 39.05 0.13
C HIS A 88 16.76 39.31 0.81
N PHE A 89 16.43 38.50 1.83
CA PHE A 89 15.23 38.63 2.66
C PHE A 89 15.58 38.57 4.14
N GLU A 90 15.11 39.54 4.94
CA GLU A 90 15.25 39.50 6.40
C GLU A 90 14.31 38.43 7.02
N PRO A 91 14.81 37.54 7.92
CA PRO A 91 13.97 36.51 8.53
C PRO A 91 12.97 37.08 9.54
N VAL A 92 11.67 36.91 9.27
CA VAL A 92 10.57 37.30 10.18
C VAL A 92 10.62 36.53 11.52
N VAL A 93 11.16 35.31 11.52
CA VAL A 93 11.30 34.46 12.72
C VAL A 93 12.71 33.88 12.79
N HIS A 94 13.37 34.08 13.92
CA HIS A 94 14.73 33.58 14.18
C HIS A 94 14.68 32.33 15.07
N LEU A 95 14.91 31.16 14.48
CA LEU A 95 14.98 29.88 15.21
C LEU A 95 16.37 29.70 15.85
N THR A 96 16.59 30.37 16.99
CA THR A 96 17.90 30.44 17.67
C THR A 96 18.28 29.21 18.51
N GLN A 97 17.34 28.29 18.74
CA GLN A 97 17.56 27.09 19.54
C GLN A 97 17.50 25.84 18.67
N THR A 98 18.59 25.07 18.65
CA THR A 98 18.60 23.72 18.10
C THR A 98 17.78 22.80 18.99
N VAL A 99 16.64 22.33 18.51
CA VAL A 99 15.81 21.35 19.22
C VAL A 99 16.39 19.95 19.02
N GLU A 100 16.64 19.23 20.11
CA GLU A 100 17.02 17.81 20.04
C GLU A 100 15.86 16.98 19.49
N THR A 101 16.10 16.25 18.39
CA THR A 101 15.04 15.53 17.67
C THR A 101 15.01 14.05 18.07
N ASN A 102 14.05 13.72 18.94
CA ASN A 102 13.71 12.35 19.29
C ASN A 102 12.80 11.73 18.20
N THR A 103 13.07 10.49 17.78
CA THR A 103 12.30 9.81 16.72
C THR A 103 11.14 8.97 17.26
N ALA A 104 11.13 8.68 18.56
CA ALA A 104 10.28 7.72 19.28
C ALA A 104 10.42 6.28 18.75
N GLU A 105 11.65 5.89 18.40
CA GLU A 105 12.05 4.58 17.86
C GLU A 105 13.31 4.01 18.55
N GLU A 106 13.91 4.76 19.49
CA GLU A 106 15.21 4.48 20.12
C GLU A 106 15.16 3.23 21.02
N GLN A 107 13.99 2.88 21.56
CA GLN A 107 13.76 1.66 22.33
C GLN A 107 13.38 0.45 21.49
N GLU A 108 13.57 0.51 20.17
CA GLU A 108 13.25 -0.57 19.24
C GLU A 108 14.50 -1.12 18.53
N GLU A 109 14.39 -2.34 18.04
CA GLU A 109 15.36 -3.00 17.16
C GLU A 109 14.76 -3.21 15.77
N GLN A 110 15.54 -2.92 14.72
CA GLN A 110 15.07 -2.98 13.34
C GLN A 110 15.16 -4.41 12.78
N ALA A 111 14.14 -5.23 13.06
CA ALA A 111 14.03 -6.61 12.61
C ALA A 111 13.92 -6.75 11.07
N PHE A 112 13.46 -5.71 10.36
CA PHE A 112 13.42 -5.64 8.90
C PHE A 112 13.53 -4.20 8.41
N LYS A 113 14.15 -3.99 7.25
CA LYS A 113 14.16 -2.72 6.51
C LYS A 113 14.19 -2.99 5.01
N MET A 114 13.29 -2.36 4.23
CA MET A 114 13.34 -2.44 2.77
C MET A 114 12.68 -1.26 2.07
N ARG A 115 13.15 -0.96 0.86
CA ARG A 115 12.62 0.06 -0.04
C ARG A 115 11.25 -0.34 -0.60
N ALA A 116 10.23 0.51 -0.45
CA ALA A 116 8.86 0.22 -0.88
C ALA A 116 8.06 1.46 -1.32
N LYS A 117 6.93 1.21 -1.99
CA LYS A 117 5.84 2.18 -2.22
C LYS A 117 4.55 1.66 -1.59
N LEU A 118 3.90 2.49 -0.78
CA LEU A 118 2.68 2.18 -0.03
C LEU A 118 1.49 2.93 -0.61
N PHE A 119 0.35 2.24 -0.68
CA PHE A 119 -0.94 2.75 -1.13
C PHE A 119 -2.00 2.50 -0.04
N LYS A 120 -2.99 3.39 0.02
CA LYS A 120 -4.23 3.22 0.80
C LYS A 120 -5.38 3.04 -0.19
N PHE A 121 -6.27 2.09 0.08
CA PHE A 121 -7.53 1.99 -0.66
C PHE A 121 -8.49 3.05 -0.13
N ASP A 122 -8.95 3.93 -1.02
CA ASP A 122 -10.05 4.84 -0.73
C ASP A 122 -11.37 4.13 -1.01
N ARG A 123 -12.26 4.13 -0.02
CA ARG A 123 -13.56 3.44 -0.10
C ARG A 123 -14.61 4.24 -0.89
N GLU A 124 -14.47 5.57 -0.97
CA GLU A 124 -15.44 6.44 -1.64
C GLU A 124 -15.23 6.42 -3.15
N SER A 125 -14.01 6.74 -3.60
CA SER A 125 -13.60 6.65 -5.01
C SER A 125 -13.35 5.21 -5.49
N ARG A 126 -13.21 4.25 -4.57
CA ARG A 126 -12.90 2.82 -4.81
C ARG A 126 -11.56 2.60 -5.53
N GLU A 127 -10.58 3.46 -5.30
CA GLU A 127 -9.27 3.46 -5.96
C GLU A 127 -8.09 3.29 -4.99
N TRP A 128 -6.90 3.02 -5.54
CA TRP A 128 -5.65 2.94 -4.79
C TRP A 128 -4.88 4.26 -4.85
N LYS A 129 -4.89 5.03 -3.77
CA LYS A 129 -4.13 6.29 -3.65
C LYS A 129 -2.75 6.02 -3.07
N GLU A 130 -1.70 6.63 -3.64
CA GLU A 130 -0.35 6.51 -3.07
C GLU A 130 -0.30 7.23 -1.71
N ARG A 131 0.09 6.50 -0.65
CA ARG A 131 0.26 7.05 0.70
C ARG A 131 1.70 7.48 0.95
N GLY A 132 2.69 6.84 0.29
CA GLY A 132 4.08 7.30 0.27
C GLY A 132 5.08 6.31 -0.34
N THR A 133 6.24 6.83 -0.75
CA THR A 133 7.43 6.05 -1.13
C THR A 133 8.54 6.31 -0.12
N GLY A 134 9.28 5.26 0.26
CA GLY A 134 10.32 5.33 1.30
C GLY A 134 10.79 3.94 1.74
N ASP A 135 11.36 3.87 2.95
CA ASP A 135 11.76 2.60 3.56
C ASP A 135 10.69 2.14 4.56
N VAL A 136 10.14 0.94 4.35
CA VAL A 136 9.32 0.24 5.35
C VAL A 136 10.24 -0.51 6.32
N ARG A 137 9.93 -0.44 7.61
CA ARG A 137 10.65 -1.13 8.67
C ARG A 137 9.69 -1.91 9.56
N LEU A 138 10.15 -3.04 10.06
CA LEU A 138 9.54 -3.72 11.20
C LEU A 138 10.44 -3.44 12.41
N LEU A 139 9.89 -2.73 13.40
CA LEU A 139 10.59 -2.28 14.60
C LEU A 139 10.04 -3.06 15.80
N LYS A 140 10.92 -3.72 16.54
CA LYS A 140 10.57 -4.58 17.69
C LYS A 140 11.00 -3.90 18.99
N HIS A 141 10.06 -3.62 19.88
CA HIS A 141 10.34 -2.94 21.14
C HIS A 141 11.16 -3.82 22.10
N LYS A 142 12.24 -3.27 22.65
CA LYS A 142 13.23 -4.03 23.45
C LYS A 142 12.64 -4.62 24.74
N GLU A 143 11.75 -3.88 25.40
CA GLU A 143 11.16 -4.29 26.68
C GLU A 143 9.96 -5.25 26.52
N ASN A 144 8.87 -4.78 25.91
CA ASN A 144 7.64 -5.58 25.76
C ASN A 144 7.65 -6.58 24.58
N GLY A 145 8.67 -6.54 23.71
CA GLY A 145 8.86 -7.48 22.60
C GLY A 145 7.92 -7.28 21.39
N LYS A 146 6.96 -6.35 21.44
CA LYS A 146 5.97 -6.16 20.36
C LYS A 146 6.62 -5.52 19.13
N THR A 147 6.27 -6.03 17.95
CA THR A 147 6.73 -5.53 16.65
C THR A 147 5.68 -4.66 15.98
N ARG A 148 6.06 -3.46 15.52
CA ARG A 148 5.23 -2.57 14.69
C ARG A 148 5.85 -2.33 13.31
N LEU A 149 4.99 -2.06 12.33
CA LEU A 149 5.38 -1.58 11.01
C LEU A 149 5.42 -0.05 11.04
N VAL A 150 6.57 0.52 10.70
CA VAL A 150 6.78 1.97 10.55
C VAL A 150 7.35 2.25 9.16
N MET A 151 6.72 3.18 8.43
CA MET A 151 7.21 3.66 7.14
C MET A 151 7.20 5.19 7.13
N ARG A 152 8.27 5.79 6.59
CA ARG A 152 8.43 7.25 6.45
C ARG A 152 8.64 7.62 4.99
N ARG A 153 8.09 8.75 4.57
CA ARG A 153 8.16 9.30 3.20
C ARG A 153 9.55 9.88 2.93
N ASP A 154 10.09 9.66 1.73
CA ASP A 154 11.32 10.29 1.26
C ASP A 154 11.31 11.81 1.41
N LYS A 155 12.48 12.40 1.66
CA LYS A 155 12.78 13.84 1.82
C LYS A 155 12.06 14.54 2.98
N THR A 156 10.76 14.32 3.12
CA THR A 156 9.89 14.94 4.15
C THR A 156 9.93 14.23 5.49
N LEU A 157 10.37 12.96 5.54
CA LEU A 157 10.46 12.09 6.73
C LEU A 157 9.14 11.87 7.50
N LYS A 158 8.02 12.41 6.99
CA LYS A 158 6.67 12.21 7.53
C LYS A 158 6.30 10.73 7.50
N VAL A 159 5.77 10.25 8.61
CA VAL A 159 5.27 8.87 8.73
C VAL A 159 4.11 8.66 7.75
N CYS A 160 4.02 7.48 7.13
CA CYS A 160 2.93 7.08 6.22
C CYS A 160 2.38 5.67 6.52
N ALA A 161 2.95 4.96 7.48
CA ALA A 161 2.32 3.85 8.19
C ALA A 161 2.94 3.74 9.59
N ASN A 162 2.10 3.46 10.60
CA ASN A 162 2.49 3.20 11.99
C ASN A 162 1.40 2.37 12.65
N HIS A 163 1.60 1.04 12.72
CA HIS A 163 0.67 0.10 13.35
C HIS A 163 1.40 -1.15 13.86
N TYR A 164 0.90 -1.76 14.93
CA TYR A 164 1.37 -3.08 15.37
C TYR A 164 1.05 -4.17 14.33
N VAL A 165 1.94 -5.16 14.20
CA VAL A 165 1.68 -6.36 13.38
C VAL A 165 0.85 -7.33 14.22
N VAL A 166 -0.47 -7.31 14.06
CA VAL A 166 -1.41 -8.08 14.92
C VAL A 166 -1.79 -9.44 14.34
N PRO A 167 -2.20 -10.44 15.16
CA PRO A 167 -2.37 -11.84 14.70
C PRO A 167 -3.47 -12.07 13.66
N ASP A 168 -4.44 -11.17 13.55
CA ASP A 168 -5.57 -11.22 12.62
C ASP A 168 -5.25 -10.59 11.24
N MET A 169 -4.13 -9.87 11.11
CA MET A 169 -3.68 -9.34 9.82
C MET A 169 -3.46 -10.46 8.80
N LYS A 170 -3.88 -10.24 7.55
CA LYS A 170 -3.67 -11.21 6.47
C LYS A 170 -3.05 -10.53 5.25
N LEU A 171 -1.76 -10.81 5.02
CA LEU A 171 -1.13 -10.48 3.74
C LEU A 171 -1.76 -11.32 2.62
N SER A 172 -2.39 -10.65 1.67
CA SER A 172 -3.01 -11.24 0.49
C SER A 172 -2.32 -10.71 -0.78
N PRO A 173 -2.12 -11.55 -1.83
CA PRO A 173 -1.45 -11.12 -3.05
C PRO A 173 -2.35 -10.13 -3.81
N ASN A 174 -1.76 -9.07 -4.37
CA ASN A 174 -2.53 -8.15 -5.20
C ASN A 174 -2.75 -8.72 -6.61
N VAL A 175 -3.96 -8.56 -7.16
CA VAL A 175 -4.29 -9.08 -8.50
C VAL A 175 -3.43 -8.36 -9.55
N GLY A 176 -2.74 -9.13 -10.39
CA GLY A 176 -1.83 -8.58 -11.40
C GLY A 176 -0.48 -8.09 -10.87
N SER A 177 -0.08 -8.43 -9.63
CA SER A 177 1.26 -8.10 -9.12
C SER A 177 1.86 -9.22 -8.25
N ASP A 178 2.96 -9.79 -8.74
CA ASP A 178 3.87 -10.70 -8.03
C ASP A 178 4.58 -10.04 -6.83
N ARG A 179 4.85 -8.73 -6.95
CA ARG A 179 5.64 -7.91 -6.02
C ARG A 179 4.82 -6.99 -5.12
N SER A 180 3.56 -7.32 -4.84
CA SER A 180 2.69 -6.53 -3.95
C SER A 180 1.82 -7.36 -3.01
N TRP A 181 1.70 -6.92 -1.75
CA TRP A 181 0.80 -7.49 -0.74
C TRP A 181 -0.23 -6.47 -0.26
N VAL A 182 -1.41 -6.96 0.13
CA VAL A 182 -2.55 -6.19 0.64
C VAL A 182 -2.97 -6.72 2.00
N TRP A 183 -3.22 -5.85 2.97
CA TRP A 183 -3.75 -6.18 4.31
C TRP A 183 -4.68 -5.08 4.84
N ASN A 184 -5.37 -5.36 5.94
CA ASN A 184 -6.08 -4.35 6.72
C ASN A 184 -5.29 -4.08 8.01
N ALA A 185 -5.18 -2.81 8.39
CA ALA A 185 -4.72 -2.38 9.71
C ALA A 185 -5.90 -1.70 10.42
N ALA A 186 -6.32 -2.23 11.57
CA ALA A 186 -7.49 -1.70 12.30
C ALA A 186 -7.23 -0.34 12.99
N ALA A 187 -5.96 -0.06 13.31
CA ALA A 187 -5.52 1.13 14.03
C ALA A 187 -4.14 1.56 13.51
N ASP A 188 -4.11 2.23 12.36
CA ASP A 188 -2.91 2.91 11.86
C ASP A 188 -2.92 4.38 12.30
N VAL A 189 -1.88 4.82 13.00
CA VAL A 189 -1.77 6.15 13.62
C VAL A 189 -0.81 7.07 12.86
N SER A 190 -0.58 6.85 11.56
CA SER A 190 0.45 7.61 10.82
C SER A 190 0.09 9.07 10.55
N GLU A 191 -1.18 9.45 10.67
CA GLU A 191 -1.69 10.81 10.45
C GLU A 191 -2.35 11.38 11.73
N GLY A 192 -2.06 10.80 12.91
CA GLY A 192 -2.58 11.22 14.22
C GLY A 192 -3.42 10.14 14.89
N GLU A 193 -4.75 10.28 14.83
CA GLU A 193 -5.70 9.35 15.44
C GLU A 193 -5.68 7.95 14.80
N PRO A 194 -6.10 6.88 15.52
CA PRO A 194 -6.15 5.52 14.97
C PRO A 194 -7.16 5.36 13.83
N GLU A 195 -6.68 5.06 12.63
CA GLU A 195 -7.52 4.86 11.43
C GLU A 195 -7.52 3.39 10.95
N ALA A 196 -8.71 2.86 10.67
CA ALA A 196 -8.89 1.55 10.03
C ALA A 196 -8.60 1.60 8.52
N CYS A 197 -7.35 1.30 8.14
CA CYS A 197 -6.87 1.38 6.76
C CYS A 197 -6.82 0.01 6.05
N THR A 198 -7.24 -0.03 4.79
CA THR A 198 -6.86 -1.10 3.85
C THR A 198 -5.64 -0.64 3.07
N LEU A 199 -4.51 -1.34 3.24
CA LEU A 199 -3.19 -0.94 2.74
C LEU A 199 -2.66 -1.94 1.71
N ALA A 200 -1.95 -1.43 0.71
CA ALA A 200 -1.18 -2.24 -0.23
C ALA A 200 0.26 -1.73 -0.31
N ILE A 201 1.23 -2.63 -0.30
CA ILE A 201 2.65 -2.31 -0.42
C ILE A 201 3.23 -2.98 -1.66
N ARG A 202 4.12 -2.27 -2.36
CA ARG A 202 4.81 -2.74 -3.57
C ARG A 202 6.32 -2.61 -3.41
N PHE A 203 7.03 -3.67 -3.79
CA PHE A 203 8.49 -3.76 -3.77
C PHE A 203 9.07 -3.70 -5.19
N ALA A 204 10.40 -3.67 -5.30
CA ALA A 204 11.10 -3.63 -6.59
C ALA A 204 10.84 -4.89 -7.45
N ASN A 205 10.93 -6.07 -6.84
CA ASN A 205 10.77 -7.40 -7.45
C ASN A 205 9.99 -8.34 -6.51
N ALA A 206 9.65 -9.55 -6.99
CA ALA A 206 8.91 -10.55 -6.21
C ALA A 206 9.71 -11.10 -5.02
N GLU A 207 11.04 -11.23 -5.15
CA GLU A 207 11.95 -11.67 -4.09
C GLU A 207 11.87 -10.76 -2.86
N ASN A 208 12.02 -9.45 -3.04
CA ASN A 208 11.86 -8.44 -2.00
C ASN A 208 10.47 -8.49 -1.35
N ALA A 209 9.42 -8.76 -2.14
CA ALA A 209 8.07 -8.92 -1.61
C ALA A 209 7.92 -10.17 -0.74
N ASN A 210 8.56 -11.28 -1.10
CA ASN A 210 8.56 -12.51 -0.29
C ASN A 210 9.36 -12.32 1.00
N LEU A 211 10.55 -11.70 0.95
CA LEU A 211 11.35 -11.37 2.13
C LEU A 211 10.58 -10.49 3.14
N PHE A 212 9.82 -9.49 2.66
CA PHE A 212 8.93 -8.72 3.53
C PHE A 212 7.83 -9.59 4.15
N LYS A 213 7.18 -10.46 3.36
CA LYS A 213 6.12 -11.34 3.85
C LYS A 213 6.62 -12.33 4.90
N GLU A 214 7.80 -12.90 4.72
CA GLU A 214 8.44 -13.79 5.69
C GLU A 214 8.73 -13.05 7.01
N ALA A 215 9.32 -11.86 6.94
CA ALA A 215 9.58 -11.03 8.11
C ALA A 215 8.28 -10.58 8.82
N PHE A 216 7.24 -10.24 8.06
CA PHE A 216 5.93 -9.84 8.59
C PHE A 216 5.20 -11.00 9.27
N ILE A 217 5.19 -12.20 8.67
CA ILE A 217 4.58 -13.40 9.26
C ILE A 217 5.35 -13.83 10.52
N LYS A 218 6.69 -13.74 10.52
CA LYS A 218 7.50 -13.96 11.73
C LYS A 218 7.13 -12.97 12.83
N ALA A 219 7.09 -11.67 12.53
CA ALA A 219 6.70 -10.63 13.47
C ALA A 219 5.28 -10.84 14.03
N GLN A 220 4.34 -11.30 13.19
CA GLN A 220 2.98 -11.64 13.57
C GLN A 220 2.93 -12.81 14.57
N GLN A 221 3.67 -13.90 14.29
CA GLN A 221 3.75 -15.08 15.17
C GLN A 221 4.40 -14.74 16.53
N GLU A 222 5.48 -13.94 16.53
CA GLU A 222 6.10 -13.47 17.76
C GLU A 222 5.15 -12.57 18.57
N ASN A 223 4.39 -11.71 17.91
CA ASN A 223 3.38 -10.84 18.55
C ASN A 223 2.16 -11.60 19.07
N GLU A 224 1.75 -12.72 18.45
CA GLU A 224 0.62 -13.54 18.91
C GLU A 224 0.84 -14.10 20.33
N ALA A 225 2.10 -14.40 20.68
CA ALA A 225 2.49 -14.82 22.03
C ALA A 225 2.57 -13.67 23.05
N LEU A 226 2.31 -12.42 22.64
CA LEU A 226 2.33 -11.21 23.46
C LEU A 226 0.92 -10.63 23.63
N PHE A 227 0.15 -10.48 22.55
CA PHE A 227 -1.24 -9.99 22.58
C PHE A 227 -2.24 -10.95 23.26
N LYS A 228 -1.82 -12.16 23.66
CA LYS A 228 -2.60 -13.11 24.47
C LYS A 228 -2.28 -13.06 25.99
N LYS A 229 -1.46 -12.10 26.43
CA LYS A 229 -1.02 -11.94 27.83
C LYS A 229 -1.53 -10.66 28.49
N GLU A 230 -2.36 -9.90 27.79
CA GLU A 230 -3.01 -8.66 28.19
C GLU A 230 -4.53 -8.88 28.24
#